data_AF-A0A533WGT8-F1
#
_entry.id   AF-A0A533WGT8-F1
#
_cell.length_a   1.000
_cell.length_b   1.000
_cell.length_c   1.000
_cell.angle_alpha   90.00
_cell.angle_beta   90.00
_cell.angle_gamma   90.00
#
_symmetry.space_group_name_H-M   'P 1'
#
loop_
_entity.id
_entity.type
_entity.pdbx_description
1 polymer ?
#
loop_
_entity_poly.entity_id
_entity_poly.type
_entity_poly.pdbx_seq_one_letter_code
_entity_poly.pdbx_strand_id
1 'polypeptide(L)'
;MVSPLNLVRKLVKRPTVPRRGIIIALVLVCVFSVAIIIRAFPAKYGFFLNEFDPYYDYKAANFIVTSFDNSWKSGGGGFPGLLNYFSWTDTTTWFPEGRQVAQTSQDGLHFAGALLYIFFRNVFGLQTTL
;
A
#
# COMPACT_ATOMS: atom_id res chain seq x y z
N MET A 1 -17.78 -42.31 26.22
CA MET A 1 -16.59 -41.44 26.40
C MET A 1 -15.65 -41.64 25.20
N VAL A 2 -15.47 -40.65 24.34
CA VAL A 2 -14.53 -40.76 23.20
C VAL A 2 -13.11 -40.64 23.74
N SER A 3 -12.25 -41.61 23.42
CA SER A 3 -10.85 -41.63 23.88
C SER A 3 -10.11 -40.34 23.46
N PRO A 4 -9.35 -39.69 24.37
CA PRO A 4 -8.62 -38.45 24.07
C PRO A 4 -7.61 -38.61 22.91
N LEU A 5 -7.10 -39.83 22.68
CA LEU A 5 -6.24 -40.15 21.54
C LEU A 5 -6.93 -39.96 20.18
N ASN A 6 -8.23 -40.26 20.08
CA ASN A 6 -8.98 -40.09 18.84
C ASN A 6 -9.24 -38.62 18.52
N LEU A 7 -9.34 -37.76 19.54
CA LEU A 7 -9.46 -36.31 19.38
C LEU A 7 -8.16 -35.71 18.82
N VAL A 8 -7.01 -36.08 19.42
CA VAL A 8 -5.68 -35.63 18.98
C VAL A 8 -5.40 -36.07 17.55
N ARG A 9 -5.73 -37.32 17.18
CA ARG A 9 -5.53 -37.83 15.82
C ARG A 9 -6.39 -37.13 14.76
N LYS A 10 -7.57 -36.62 15.15
CA LYS A 10 -8.47 -35.85 14.28
C LYS A 10 -7.99 -34.40 14.11
N LEU A 11 -7.34 -33.85 15.14
CA LEU A 11 -6.71 -32.52 15.12
C LEU A 11 -5.38 -32.52 14.35
N VAL A 12 -4.61 -33.60 14.44
CA VAL A 12 -3.37 -33.81 13.67
C VAL A 12 -3.70 -34.47 12.33
N LYS A 13 -4.49 -33.77 11.50
CA LYS A 13 -4.72 -34.19 10.11
C LYS A 13 -3.53 -33.73 9.29
N ARG A 14 -2.73 -34.68 8.78
CA ARG A 14 -1.54 -34.38 7.97
C ARG A 14 -1.94 -33.51 6.76
N PRO A 15 -1.33 -32.33 6.55
CA PRO A 15 -1.64 -31.53 5.38
C PRO A 15 -1.24 -32.30 4.11
N THR A 16 -2.23 -32.66 3.29
CA THR A 16 -2.03 -33.37 2.02
C THR A 16 -1.88 -32.35 0.90
N VAL A 17 -0.78 -31.60 0.90
CA VAL A 17 -0.48 -30.68 -0.21
C VAL A 17 0.02 -31.53 -1.39
N PRO A 18 -0.58 -31.43 -2.58
CA PRO A 18 -0.10 -32.16 -3.75
C PRO A 18 1.30 -31.67 -4.13
N ARG A 19 2.22 -32.59 -4.46
CA ARG A 19 3.61 -32.28 -4.86
C ARG A 19 3.68 -31.22 -5.97
N ARG A 20 2.75 -31.31 -6.93
CA ARG A 20 2.59 -30.32 -8.01
C ARG A 20 2.34 -28.90 -7.46
N GLY A 21 1.49 -28.77 -6.44
CA GLY A 21 1.19 -27.48 -5.82
C GLY A 21 2.41 -26.87 -5.13
N ILE A 22 3.23 -27.68 -4.48
CA ILE A 22 4.49 -27.24 -3.86
C ILE A 22 5.46 -26.73 -4.94
N ILE A 23 5.61 -27.46 -6.04
CA ILE A 23 6.50 -27.06 -7.14
C ILE A 23 6.01 -25.74 -7.76
N ILE A 24 4.70 -25.60 -8.03
CA ILE A 24 4.14 -24.36 -8.57
C ILE A 24 4.38 -23.18 -7.61
N ALA A 25 4.11 -23.37 -6.32
CA ALA A 25 4.31 -22.32 -5.32
C ALA A 25 5.79 -21.89 -5.25
N LEU A 26 6.72 -22.86 -5.28
CA LEU A 26 8.16 -22.58 -5.26
C LEU A 26 8.58 -21.80 -6.50
N VAL A 27 8.11 -22.20 -7.70
CA VAL A 27 8.38 -21.47 -8.95
C VAL A 27 7.82 -20.05 -8.89
N LEU A 28 6.60 -19.86 -8.40
CA LEU A 28 5.99 -18.53 -8.26
C LEU A 28 6.76 -17.64 -7.29
N VAL A 29 7.21 -18.18 -6.15
CA VAL A 29 8.06 -17.45 -5.21
C VAL A 29 9.38 -17.07 -5.86
N CYS A 30 10.04 -17.99 -6.58
CA CYS A 30 11.27 -17.68 -7.30
C CYS A 30 11.09 -16.57 -8.34
N VAL A 31 10.03 -16.66 -9.17
CA VAL A 31 9.71 -15.63 -10.18
C VAL A 31 9.44 -14.29 -9.52
N PHE A 32 8.65 -14.27 -8.44
CA PHE A 32 8.35 -13.07 -7.68
C PHE A 32 9.61 -12.43 -7.07
N SER A 33 10.47 -13.23 -6.44
CA SER A 33 11.73 -12.77 -5.85
C SER A 33 12.66 -12.17 -6.91
N VAL A 34 12.86 -12.85 -8.04
CA VAL A 34 13.69 -12.33 -9.14
C VAL A 34 13.10 -11.02 -9.69
N ALA A 35 11.79 -10.96 -9.87
CA ALA A 35 11.10 -9.76 -10.37
C ALA A 35 11.26 -8.54 -9.45
N ILE A 36 11.21 -8.74 -8.13
CA ILE A 36 11.46 -7.69 -7.13
C ILE A 36 12.92 -7.25 -7.18
N ILE A 37 13.87 -8.18 -7.17
CA ILE A 37 15.31 -7.86 -7.14
C ILE A 37 15.70 -6.98 -8.34
N ILE A 38 15.24 -7.34 -9.54
CA ILE A 38 15.55 -6.58 -10.76
C ILE A 38 14.95 -5.17 -10.71
N ARG A 39 13.71 -5.02 -10.20
CA ARG A 39 13.04 -3.70 -10.11
C ARG A 39 13.55 -2.83 -8.97
N ALA A 40 14.05 -3.44 -7.90
CA ALA A 40 14.67 -2.74 -6.78
C ALA A 40 16.14 -2.38 -7.05
N PHE A 41 16.75 -2.89 -8.13
CA PHE A 41 18.15 -2.63 -8.45
C PHE A 41 18.53 -1.14 -8.54
N PRO A 42 17.69 -0.24 -9.09
CA PRO A 42 17.97 1.19 -9.09
C PRO A 42 18.13 1.81 -7.69
N ALA A 43 17.59 1.19 -6.64
CA ALA A 43 17.71 1.67 -5.27
C ALA A 43 19.16 1.75 -4.76
N LYS A 44 20.12 1.12 -5.46
CA LYS A 44 21.56 1.28 -5.18
C LYS A 44 22.05 2.72 -5.33
N TYR A 45 21.34 3.54 -6.09
CA TYR A 45 21.63 4.97 -6.27
C TYR A 45 20.88 5.87 -5.28
N GLY A 46 20.07 5.28 -4.41
CA GLY A 46 19.21 5.98 -3.44
C GLY A 46 17.73 5.72 -3.66
N PHE A 47 16.93 5.96 -2.62
CA PHE A 47 15.47 5.87 -2.67
C PHE A 47 14.87 7.20 -3.09
N PHE A 48 14.97 7.50 -4.38
CA PHE A 48 14.38 8.70 -4.98
C PHE A 48 13.36 8.30 -6.02
N LEU A 49 12.37 9.17 -6.25
CA LEU A 49 11.50 9.06 -7.41
C LEU A 49 12.36 9.37 -8.64
N ASN A 50 12.37 8.43 -9.57
CA ASN A 50 13.00 8.64 -10.86
C ASN A 50 12.00 9.36 -11.78
N GLU A 51 12.52 10.12 -12.73
CA GLU A 51 11.73 10.91 -13.68
C GLU A 51 10.85 12.00 -13.03
N PHE A 52 10.19 12.82 -13.86
CA PHE A 52 9.43 13.99 -13.40
C PHE A 52 7.98 13.65 -13.01
N ASP A 53 7.34 12.74 -13.75
CA ASP A 53 5.91 12.43 -13.58
C ASP A 53 5.56 11.89 -12.18
N PRO A 54 6.34 10.96 -11.57
CA PRO A 54 5.98 10.38 -10.27
C PRO A 54 5.93 11.38 -9.10
N TYR A 55 6.57 12.55 -9.24
CA TYR A 55 6.48 13.61 -8.23
C TYR A 55 5.05 14.16 -8.11
N TYR A 56 4.27 14.14 -9.18
CA TYR A 56 2.86 14.51 -9.15
C TYR A 56 2.04 13.52 -8.33
N ASP A 57 2.20 12.23 -8.60
CA ASP A 57 1.50 11.16 -7.88
C ASP A 57 1.87 11.15 -6.39
N TYR A 58 3.15 11.38 -6.10
CA TYR A 58 3.66 11.51 -4.73
C TYR A 58 3.01 12.68 -3.99
N LYS A 59 2.90 13.85 -4.62
CA LYS A 59 2.25 15.01 -4.04
C LYS A 59 0.79 14.74 -3.71
N ALA A 60 0.07 14.08 -4.61
CA ALA A 60 -1.32 13.70 -4.39
C ALA A 60 -1.45 12.68 -3.25
N ALA A 61 -0.60 11.65 -3.20
CA ALA A 61 -0.54 10.72 -2.08
C ALA A 61 -0.25 11.44 -0.76
N ASN A 62 0.68 12.40 -0.76
CA ASN A 62 1.02 13.19 0.42
C ASN A 62 -0.13 14.06 0.92
N PHE A 63 -0.92 14.63 0.00
CA PHE A 63 -2.14 15.35 0.34
C PHE A 63 -3.16 14.44 1.04
N ILE A 64 -3.38 13.22 0.52
CA ILE A 64 -4.30 12.23 1.12
C ILE A 64 -3.84 11.86 2.55
N VAL A 65 -2.55 11.55 2.72
CA VAL A 65 -1.97 11.21 4.03
C VAL A 65 -2.11 12.36 5.01
N THR A 66 -1.78 13.58 4.60
CA THR A 66 -1.88 14.77 5.44
C THR A 66 -3.34 15.04 5.85
N SER A 67 -4.28 14.88 4.91
CA SER A 67 -5.71 15.07 5.17
C SER A 67 -6.26 13.99 6.12
N PHE A 68 -5.83 12.74 5.95
CA PHE A 68 -6.14 11.64 6.88
C PHE A 68 -5.65 11.95 8.29
N ASP A 69 -4.40 12.37 8.43
CA ASP A 69 -3.78 12.66 9.73
C ASP A 69 -4.45 13.85 10.43
N ASN A 70 -4.82 14.89 9.67
CA ASN A 70 -5.54 16.04 10.21
C ASN A 70 -6.94 15.66 10.71
N SER A 71 -7.67 14.85 9.94
CA SER A 71 -8.98 14.34 10.33
C SER A 71 -8.92 13.40 11.54
N TRP A 72 -7.86 12.59 11.63
CA TRP A 72 -7.61 11.72 12.78
C TRP A 72 -7.36 12.54 14.05
N LYS A 73 -6.50 13.57 13.96
CA LYS A 73 -6.19 14.49 15.07
C LYS A 73 -7.40 15.30 15.54
N SER A 74 -8.33 15.64 14.63
CA SER A 74 -9.55 16.36 14.99
C SER A 74 -10.64 15.48 15.63
N GLY A 75 -10.37 14.19 15.86
CA GLY A 75 -11.29 13.26 16.54
C GLY A 75 -12.40 12.67 15.67
N GLY A 76 -12.42 12.97 14.36
CA GLY A 76 -13.43 12.46 13.40
C GLY A 76 -13.07 11.11 12.77
N GLY A 77 -11.95 10.51 13.15
CA GLY A 77 -11.35 9.36 12.45
C GLY A 77 -10.69 9.78 11.14
N GLY A 78 -10.10 8.82 10.42
CA GLY A 78 -9.31 9.12 9.21
C GLY A 78 -10.13 9.16 7.91
N PHE A 79 -11.31 8.53 7.88
CA PHE A 79 -12.15 8.42 6.69
C PHE A 79 -12.62 9.79 6.13
N PRO A 80 -13.07 10.76 6.94
CA PRO A 80 -13.43 12.09 6.42
C PRO A 80 -12.26 12.79 5.73
N GLY A 81 -11.05 12.62 6.25
CA GLY A 81 -9.82 13.13 5.65
C GLY A 81 -9.52 12.58 4.26
N LEU A 82 -9.86 11.31 4.00
CA LEU A 82 -9.70 10.71 2.67
C LEU A 82 -10.63 11.36 1.63
N LEU A 83 -11.83 11.78 2.06
CA LEU A 83 -12.81 12.39 1.16
C LEU A 83 -12.40 13.79 0.69
N ASN A 84 -11.56 14.49 1.47
CA ASN A 84 -11.05 15.82 1.09
C ASN A 84 -10.29 15.83 -0.24
N TYR A 85 -9.74 14.68 -0.66
CA TYR A 85 -9.06 14.57 -1.94
C TYR A 85 -10.00 14.85 -3.12
N PHE A 86 -11.28 14.50 -3.03
CA PHE A 86 -12.24 14.71 -4.11
C PHE A 86 -12.69 16.17 -4.27
N SER A 87 -12.53 17.00 -3.25
CA SER A 87 -12.80 18.43 -3.27
C SER A 87 -11.53 19.28 -3.38
N TRP A 88 -10.36 18.65 -3.48
CA TRP A 88 -9.09 19.36 -3.49
C TRP A 88 -8.84 20.06 -4.83
N THR A 89 -8.57 21.36 -4.73
CA THR A 89 -8.03 22.17 -5.83
C THR A 89 -6.60 22.58 -5.49
N ASP A 90 -5.64 22.12 -6.29
CA ASP A 90 -4.24 22.44 -6.14
C ASP A 90 -3.91 23.79 -6.79
N THR A 91 -3.84 24.83 -5.97
CA THR A 91 -3.52 26.21 -6.41
C THR A 91 -2.05 26.45 -6.70
N THR A 92 -1.17 25.49 -6.37
CA THR A 92 0.26 25.60 -6.66
C THR A 92 0.61 25.16 -8.09
N THR A 93 -0.34 24.53 -8.78
CA THR A 93 -0.24 24.20 -10.21
C THR A 93 -1.23 25.04 -10.99
N TRP A 94 -0.90 25.45 -12.22
CA TRP A 94 -1.80 26.24 -13.08
C TRP A 94 -2.28 27.53 -12.41
N PHE A 95 -1.34 28.36 -11.96
CA PHE A 95 -1.66 29.65 -11.36
C PHE A 95 -2.24 30.63 -12.41
N PRO A 96 -3.29 31.41 -12.09
CA PRO A 96 -3.96 31.54 -10.78
C PRO A 96 -5.12 30.58 -10.50
N GLU A 97 -5.65 29.87 -11.51
CA GLU A 97 -6.91 29.12 -11.40
C GLU A 97 -6.81 27.85 -10.54
N GLY A 98 -5.64 27.24 -10.48
CA GLY A 98 -5.44 25.95 -9.82
C GLY A 98 -5.88 24.76 -10.68
N ARG A 99 -5.66 23.55 -10.16
CA ARG A 99 -6.11 22.30 -10.80
C ARG A 99 -6.95 21.46 -9.86
N GLN A 100 -8.15 21.07 -10.31
CA GLN A 100 -8.97 20.08 -9.61
C GLN A 100 -8.38 18.69 -9.85
N VAL A 101 -7.65 18.17 -8.87
CA VAL A 101 -6.79 16.99 -9.02
C VAL A 101 -7.63 15.74 -9.32
N ALA A 102 -8.66 15.49 -8.50
CA ALA A 102 -9.49 14.30 -8.63
C ALA A 102 -10.26 14.22 -9.97
N GLN A 103 -10.70 15.36 -10.50
CA GLN A 103 -11.45 15.38 -11.77
C GLN A 103 -10.56 15.21 -13.00
N THR A 104 -9.25 15.40 -12.85
CA THR A 104 -8.32 15.50 -13.99
C THR A 104 -7.19 14.46 -13.95
N SER A 105 -7.28 13.45 -13.08
CA SER A 105 -6.20 12.47 -12.82
C SER A 105 -6.74 11.07 -12.50
N GLN A 106 -5.84 10.07 -12.53
CA GLN A 106 -6.14 8.69 -12.15
C GLN A 106 -5.98 8.50 -10.64
N ASP A 107 -7.09 8.62 -9.90
CA ASP A 107 -7.10 8.62 -8.44
C ASP A 107 -6.60 7.33 -7.78
N GLY A 108 -6.75 6.18 -8.46
CA GLY A 108 -6.44 4.88 -7.89
C GLY A 108 -4.99 4.73 -7.42
N LEU A 109 -4.04 5.30 -8.18
CA LEU A 109 -2.61 5.24 -7.84
C LEU A 109 -2.31 6.06 -6.58
N HIS A 110 -2.87 7.27 -6.48
CA HIS A 110 -2.69 8.16 -5.34
C HIS A 110 -3.20 7.51 -4.04
N PHE A 111 -4.40 6.92 -4.11
CA PHE A 111 -4.97 6.19 -2.97
C PHE A 111 -4.19 4.93 -2.63
N ALA A 112 -3.77 4.14 -3.62
CA ALA A 112 -2.99 2.94 -3.36
C ALA A 112 -1.68 3.27 -2.62
N GLY A 113 -0.94 4.30 -3.06
CA GLY A 113 0.27 4.76 -2.40
C GLY A 113 0.01 5.26 -0.97
N ALA A 114 -0.97 6.15 -0.81
CA ALA A 114 -1.32 6.72 0.49
C ALA A 114 -1.79 5.67 1.50
N LEU A 115 -2.67 4.75 1.09
CA LEU A 115 -3.23 3.72 1.97
C LEU A 115 -2.18 2.67 2.36
N LEU A 116 -1.31 2.27 1.44
CA LEU A 116 -0.18 1.39 1.77
C LEU A 116 0.71 2.04 2.82
N TYR A 117 1.07 3.32 2.62
CA TYR A 117 1.87 4.06 3.61
C TYR A 117 1.17 4.12 4.98
N ILE A 118 -0.09 4.55 5.03
CA ILE A 118 -0.87 4.64 6.27
C ILE A 118 -0.95 3.28 6.96
N PHE A 119 -1.21 2.21 6.21
CA PHE A 119 -1.30 0.86 6.73
C PHE A 119 0.02 0.40 7.36
N PHE A 120 1.13 0.51 6.62
CA PHE A 120 2.44 0.10 7.11
C PHE A 120 2.94 0.95 8.30
N ARG A 121 2.70 2.27 8.25
CA ARG A 121 3.03 3.17 9.35
C ARG A 121 2.20 2.88 10.60
N ASN A 122 0.88 2.73 10.48
CA ASN A 122 -0.01 2.66 11.64
C ASN A 122 -0.18 1.24 12.20
N VAL A 123 -0.14 0.21 11.35
CA VAL A 123 -0.31 -1.19 11.78
C VAL A 123 1.01 -1.83 12.18
N PHE A 124 2.08 -1.57 11.40
CA PHE A 124 3.39 -2.17 11.64
C PHE A 124 4.37 -1.22 12.36
N GLY A 125 4.01 0.05 12.58
CA GLY A 125 4.85 1.02 13.29
C GLY A 125 6.09 1.45 12.50
N LEU A 126 6.09 1.29 11.18
CA LEU A 126 7.24 1.65 10.35
C LEU A 126 7.42 3.17 10.29
N GLN A 127 8.57 3.64 10.77
CA GLN A 127 8.94 5.05 10.75
C GLN A 127 9.69 5.37 9.45
N THR A 128 8.94 5.53 8.36
CA THR A 128 9.47 6.02 7.09
C THR A 128 8.92 7.41 6.81
N THR A 129 9.66 8.22 6.04
CA THR A 129 9.02 9.35 5.38
C THR A 129 8.05 8.81 4.33
N LEU A 130 7.11 9.65 3.91
CA LEU A 130 6.53 9.43 2.59
C LEU A 130 7.66 9.63 1.56
#